data_AF-A0A8D8J4T3-F1
#
_entry.id   AF-A0A8D8J4T3-F1
#
_cell.length_a   1.000
_cell.length_b   1.000
_cell.length_c   1.000
_cell.angle_alpha   90.00
_cell.angle_beta   90.00
_cell.angle_gamma   90.00
#
_symmetry.space_group_name_H-M   'P 1'
#
loop_
_entity.id
_entity.type
_entity.pdbx_description
1 polymer ?
#
loop_
_entity_poly.entity_id
_entity_poly.type
_entity_poly.pdbx_seq_one_letter_code
_entity_poly.pdbx_strand_id
1 'polypeptide(L)'
;NAMSSLSPVSSHAGFCLKAFKKESKEKFFINLCQTDGIPAPEDITDEQLMAILNDGTPSQFKVPMSISQPRPMKDNSGTECQVCDIAVNTTFFKKVETGGLMQDFLITIVFEGIDSKYGIRLDELDWRVLKNKKFVDKLIAHSVANRDVKAVYESYKNPTPEDVVKLRELDGLSTGGSKEVKPKKPLIEEIDPVAIKAMKNDKNKTSGKDAAVYVPDPTKVAISQASCKKPDCRLFREPATGRAKMLIGEFYLPECVS
;
A
#
# COMPACT_ATOMS: atom_id res chain seq x y z
N ASN A 1 -13.88 -15.77 -3.57
CA ASN A 1 -12.43 -15.63 -3.28
C ASN A 1 -11.89 -14.41 -3.97
N ALA A 2 -11.82 -13.28 -3.28
CA ALA A 2 -11.08 -12.12 -3.78
C ALA A 2 -9.60 -12.52 -3.89
N MET A 3 -9.01 -12.43 -5.09
CA MET A 3 -7.57 -12.56 -5.27
C MET A 3 -6.90 -11.51 -4.39
N SER A 4 -6.19 -11.94 -3.35
CA SER A 4 -5.33 -11.04 -2.59
C SER A 4 -4.22 -10.55 -3.51
N SER A 5 -4.22 -9.25 -3.84
CA SER A 5 -3.13 -8.64 -4.58
C SER A 5 -1.86 -8.74 -3.75
N LEU A 6 -0.87 -9.48 -4.24
CA LEU A 6 0.49 -9.48 -3.71
C LEU A 6 1.19 -8.22 -4.21
N SER A 7 1.69 -7.40 -3.29
CA SER A 7 2.54 -6.26 -3.65
C SER A 7 4.01 -6.67 -3.46
N PRO A 8 4.85 -6.54 -4.50
CA PRO A 8 6.28 -6.68 -4.33
C PRO A 8 6.78 -5.53 -3.44
N VAL A 9 7.61 -5.84 -2.45
CA VAL A 9 8.16 -4.85 -1.54
C VAL A 9 9.66 -4.74 -1.75
N SER A 10 10.14 -3.51 -1.91
CA SER A 10 11.59 -3.24 -1.97
C SER A 10 12.19 -3.41 -0.58
N SER A 11 13.23 -4.22 -0.46
CA SER A 11 13.93 -4.49 0.79
C SER A 11 15.40 -4.13 0.69
N HIS A 12 15.93 -3.50 1.74
CA HIS A 12 17.34 -3.16 1.86
C HIS A 12 18.03 -4.07 2.86
N ALA A 13 19.32 -4.35 2.65
CA ALA A 13 20.11 -5.17 3.56
C ALA A 13 20.22 -4.52 4.95
N GLY A 14 19.97 -5.29 6.00
CA GLY A 14 20.23 -4.93 7.39
C GLY A 14 21.51 -5.60 7.88
N PHE A 15 21.37 -6.63 8.71
CA PHE A 15 22.47 -7.45 9.22
C PHE A 15 22.25 -8.94 8.95
N CYS A 16 23.33 -9.71 8.99
CA CYS A 16 23.29 -11.15 8.81
C CYS A 16 23.55 -11.87 10.13
N LEU A 17 22.64 -12.74 10.52
CA LEU A 17 22.83 -13.66 11.64
C LEU A 17 23.45 -14.95 11.12
N LYS A 18 24.44 -15.44 11.85
CA LYS A 18 24.91 -16.82 11.75
C LYS A 18 24.43 -17.56 12.99
N ALA A 19 23.62 -18.58 12.77
CA ALA A 19 23.15 -19.52 13.78
C ALA A 19 23.49 -20.95 13.36
N PHE A 20 23.07 -21.92 14.17
CA PHE A 20 23.25 -23.34 13.89
C PHE A 20 21.94 -24.08 14.10
N LYS A 21 21.68 -25.11 13.30
CA LYS A 21 20.54 -26.01 13.56
C LYS A 21 20.79 -26.76 14.86
N LYS A 22 19.77 -26.84 15.71
CA LYS A 22 19.88 -27.40 17.06
C LYS A 22 20.37 -28.85 17.06
N GLU A 23 19.84 -29.66 16.15
CA GLU A 23 20.10 -31.11 16.08
C GLU A 23 21.39 -31.44 15.29
N SER A 24 21.52 -30.92 14.07
CA SER A 24 22.65 -31.28 13.18
C SER A 24 23.90 -30.43 13.36
N LYS A 25 23.81 -29.31 14.08
CA LYS A 25 24.87 -28.28 14.20
C LYS A 25 25.33 -27.70 12.86
N GLU A 26 24.56 -27.88 11.79
CA GLU A 26 24.80 -27.25 10.50
C GLU A 26 24.60 -25.74 10.58
N LYS A 27 25.41 -24.98 9.84
CA LYS A 27 25.28 -23.52 9.79
C LYS A 27 23.96 -23.13 9.14
N PHE A 28 23.32 -22.11 9.71
CA PHE A 28 22.13 -21.49 9.17
C PHE A 28 22.31 -19.97 9.21
N PHE A 29 22.19 -19.33 8.06
CA PHE A 29 22.31 -17.89 7.92
C PHE A 29 20.94 -17.23 7.79
N ILE A 30 20.77 -16.08 8.40
CA ILE A 30 19.53 -15.30 8.29
C ILE A 30 19.93 -13.89 7.88
N ASN A 31 19.50 -13.48 6.69
CA ASN A 31 19.67 -12.12 6.22
C ASN A 31 18.47 -11.29 6.69
N LEU A 32 18.66 -10.49 7.73
CA LEU A 32 17.63 -9.58 8.19
C LEU A 32 17.64 -8.32 7.30
N CYS A 33 16.53 -8.06 6.66
CA CYS A 33 16.31 -6.98 5.71
C CYS A 33 15.25 -6.01 6.25
N GLN A 34 15.25 -4.79 5.71
CA GLN A 34 14.29 -3.75 6.09
C GLN A 34 13.46 -3.27 4.90
N THR A 35 12.18 -3.01 5.13
CA THR A 35 11.24 -2.53 4.11
C THR A 35 10.12 -1.69 4.73
N ASP A 36 9.62 -0.71 3.99
CA ASP A 36 8.45 0.08 4.39
C ASP A 36 7.11 -0.59 4.01
N GLY A 37 7.17 -1.69 3.24
CA GLY A 37 5.99 -2.45 2.83
C GLY A 37 5.41 -3.37 3.91
N ILE A 38 6.05 -3.44 5.08
CA ILE A 38 5.58 -4.21 6.25
C ILE A 38 5.23 -3.21 7.36
N PRO A 39 4.06 -3.32 8.02
CA PRO A 39 3.70 -2.48 9.16
C PRO A 39 4.74 -2.53 10.29
N ALA A 40 5.01 -1.38 10.91
CA ALA A 40 5.84 -1.34 12.10
C ALA A 40 5.08 -1.94 13.30
N PRO A 41 5.71 -2.74 14.17
CA PRO A 41 5.09 -3.11 15.44
C PRO A 41 4.77 -1.87 16.29
N GLU A 42 3.96 -2.07 17.34
CA GLU A 42 3.69 -1.02 18.33
C GLU A 42 5.00 -0.42 18.87
N ASP A 43 5.04 0.90 19.04
CA ASP A 43 6.22 1.56 19.57
C ASP A 43 6.28 1.39 21.09
N ILE A 44 7.14 0.48 21.55
CA ILE A 44 7.36 0.22 22.97
C ILE A 44 8.82 0.45 23.36
N THR A 45 9.05 0.82 24.62
CA THR A 45 10.38 0.94 25.22
C THR A 45 10.90 -0.41 25.73
N ASP A 46 12.19 -0.48 26.04
CA ASP A 46 12.80 -1.68 26.65
C ASP A 46 12.18 -2.00 28.01
N GLU A 47 11.81 -1.01 28.81
CA GLU A 47 11.11 -1.21 30.09
C GLU A 47 9.72 -1.80 29.90
N GLN A 48 8.99 -1.33 28.88
CA GLN A 48 7.67 -1.87 28.54
C GLN A 48 7.79 -3.31 28.02
N LEU A 49 8.80 -3.61 27.19
CA LEU A 49 9.07 -4.96 26.74
C LEU A 49 9.39 -5.90 27.92
N MET A 50 10.24 -5.45 28.86
CA MET A 50 10.53 -6.20 30.09
C MET A 50 9.26 -6.47 30.90
N ALA A 51 8.38 -5.48 31.04
CA ALA A 51 7.10 -5.66 31.73
C ALA A 51 6.22 -6.73 31.07
N ILE A 52 6.14 -6.73 29.73
CA ILE A 52 5.38 -7.72 28.95
C ILE A 52 5.97 -9.13 29.12
N LEU A 53 7.30 -9.27 29.09
CA LEU A 53 7.98 -10.54 29.29
C LEU A 53 7.76 -11.10 30.70
N ASN A 54 7.76 -10.24 31.73
CA ASN A 54 7.58 -10.64 33.13
C ASN A 54 6.11 -10.95 33.49
N ASP A 55 5.15 -10.30 32.84
CA ASP A 55 3.71 -10.55 33.05
C ASP A 55 3.27 -11.94 32.53
N GLY A 56 4.14 -12.68 31.85
CA GLY A 56 3.82 -14.00 31.31
C GLY A 56 2.81 -13.94 30.16
N THR A 57 2.58 -12.76 29.58
CA THR A 57 1.74 -12.56 28.39
C THR A 57 2.55 -12.08 27.16
N PRO A 58 3.57 -12.82 26.68
CA PRO A 58 4.38 -12.43 25.52
C PRO A 58 3.56 -12.16 24.25
N SER A 59 2.37 -12.77 24.13
CA SER A 59 1.44 -12.56 23.01
C SER A 59 0.97 -11.10 22.83
N GLN A 60 1.20 -10.22 23.81
CA GLN A 60 0.78 -8.83 23.76
C GLN A 60 1.59 -7.98 22.78
N PHE A 61 2.87 -8.32 22.53
CA PHE A 61 3.72 -7.59 21.59
C PHE A 61 4.06 -8.46 20.39
N LYS A 62 3.69 -8.00 19.20
CA LYS A 62 3.85 -8.75 17.95
C LYS A 62 4.72 -7.97 16.99
N VAL A 63 5.69 -8.66 16.37
CA VAL A 63 6.54 -8.08 15.34
C VAL A 63 6.15 -8.66 13.97
N PRO A 64 5.52 -7.87 13.08
CA PRO A 64 5.23 -8.29 11.72
C PRO A 64 6.54 -8.49 10.94
N MET A 65 6.67 -9.63 10.26
CA MET A 65 7.81 -9.93 9.40
C MET A 65 7.44 -10.83 8.24
N SER A 66 8.20 -10.77 7.15
CA SER A 66 8.09 -11.68 6.02
C SER A 66 9.29 -12.61 5.98
N ILE A 67 9.05 -13.92 6.02
CA ILE A 67 10.10 -14.95 6.03
C ILE A 67 10.14 -15.66 4.67
N SER A 68 11.24 -15.54 3.94
CA SER A 68 11.44 -16.23 2.66
C SER A 68 11.71 -17.73 2.85
N GLN A 69 11.67 -18.50 1.78
CA GLN A 69 11.99 -19.92 1.81
C GLN A 69 13.49 -20.13 2.07
N PRO A 70 13.90 -21.02 2.99
CA PRO A 70 15.30 -21.38 3.19
C PRO A 70 15.91 -21.97 1.92
N ARG A 71 17.13 -21.55 1.58
CA ARG A 71 17.85 -21.95 0.37
C ARG A 71 19.17 -22.60 0.72
N PRO A 72 19.59 -23.65 0.00
CA PRO A 72 20.92 -24.21 0.16
C PRO A 72 21.97 -23.21 -0.34
N MET A 73 23.11 -23.15 0.36
CA MET A 73 24.27 -22.36 -0.02
C MET A 73 25.55 -23.03 0.48
N LYS A 74 26.70 -22.66 -0.09
CA LYS A 74 28.02 -23.02 0.45
C LYS A 74 28.61 -21.85 1.20
N ASP A 75 29.21 -22.12 2.36
CA ASP A 75 29.97 -21.11 3.07
C ASP A 75 31.38 -20.90 2.47
N ASN A 76 32.15 -19.98 3.05
CA ASN A 76 33.53 -19.70 2.60
C ASN A 76 34.46 -20.92 2.69
N SER A 77 34.10 -21.96 3.47
CA SER A 77 34.85 -23.20 3.64
C SER A 77 34.42 -24.29 2.66
N GLY A 78 33.41 -24.01 1.81
CA GLY A 78 32.81 -24.98 0.90
C GLY A 78 31.83 -25.94 1.57
N THR A 79 31.49 -25.73 2.84
CA THR A 79 30.53 -26.56 3.59
C THR A 79 29.11 -26.17 3.22
N GLU A 80 28.27 -27.18 2.96
CA GLU A 80 26.83 -26.99 2.72
C GLU A 80 26.15 -26.40 3.96
N CYS A 81 25.31 -25.41 3.73
CA CYS A 81 24.53 -24.72 4.76
C CYS A 81 23.27 -24.12 4.13
N GLN A 82 22.45 -23.44 4.94
CA GLN A 82 21.23 -22.80 4.44
C GLN A 82 21.20 -21.32 4.78
N VAL A 83 20.49 -20.55 3.96
CA VAL A 83 20.16 -19.14 4.20
C VAL A 83 18.68 -18.88 4.02
N CYS A 84 18.10 -18.03 4.86
CA CYS A 84 16.82 -17.39 4.58
C CYS A 84 16.93 -15.87 4.72
N ASP A 85 16.12 -15.15 3.97
CA ASP A 85 15.93 -13.70 4.11
C ASP A 85 14.66 -13.42 4.90
N ILE A 86 14.73 -12.49 5.85
CA ILE A 86 13.60 -12.03 6.66
C ILE A 86 13.51 -10.52 6.56
N ALA A 87 12.37 -10.00 6.10
CA ALA A 87 12.11 -8.58 6.03
C ALA A 87 11.26 -8.11 7.21
N VAL A 88 11.68 -7.01 7.85
CA VAL A 88 10.95 -6.30 8.90
C VAL A 88 10.76 -4.83 8.52
N ASN A 89 9.92 -4.11 9.27
CA ASN A 89 9.71 -2.68 9.04
C ASN A 89 11.01 -1.86 9.23
N THR A 90 11.27 -0.89 8.36
CA THR A 90 12.47 -0.01 8.41
C THR A 90 12.61 0.80 9.70
N THR A 91 11.52 1.40 10.19
CA THR A 91 11.55 2.21 11.42
C THR A 91 11.85 1.35 12.63
N PHE A 92 11.25 0.15 12.70
CA PHE A 92 11.56 -0.81 13.74
C PHE A 92 12.98 -1.36 13.64
N PHE A 93 13.46 -1.64 12.43
CA PHE A 93 14.82 -2.11 12.20
C PHE A 93 15.87 -1.17 12.82
N LYS A 94 15.69 0.15 12.68
CA LYS A 94 16.60 1.15 13.27
C LYS A 94 16.74 1.04 14.79
N LYS A 95 15.69 0.58 15.50
CA LYS A 95 15.72 0.38 16.96
C LYS A 95 16.50 -0.85 17.37
N VAL A 96 16.46 -1.90 16.55
CA VAL A 96 17.16 -3.17 16.83
C VAL A 96 18.56 -3.22 16.25
N GLU A 97 18.90 -2.37 15.28
CA GLU A 97 20.22 -2.35 14.65
C GLU A 97 21.34 -2.04 15.66
N THR A 98 21.04 -1.24 16.68
CA THR A 98 22.00 -0.85 17.74
C THR A 98 22.31 -1.97 18.73
N GLY A 99 21.61 -3.11 18.66
CA GLY A 99 21.73 -4.19 19.64
C GLY A 99 20.86 -3.96 20.89
N GLY A 100 21.11 -4.76 21.92
CA GLY A 100 20.39 -4.69 23.19
C GLY A 100 19.12 -5.54 23.21
N LEU A 101 18.26 -5.28 24.20
CA LEU A 101 17.12 -6.14 24.52
C LEU A 101 16.16 -6.34 23.34
N MET A 102 15.81 -5.26 22.64
CA MET A 102 14.90 -5.34 21.49
C MET A 102 15.47 -6.18 20.33
N GLN A 103 16.80 -6.15 20.13
CA GLN A 103 17.46 -6.98 19.13
C GLN A 103 17.40 -8.46 19.52
N ASP A 104 17.76 -8.78 20.77
CA ASP A 104 17.74 -10.17 21.26
C ASP A 104 16.32 -10.74 21.19
N PHE A 105 15.32 -9.95 21.59
CA PHE A 105 13.91 -10.30 21.48
C PHE A 105 13.49 -10.55 20.03
N LEU A 106 13.89 -9.70 19.08
CA LEU A 106 13.61 -9.92 17.67
C LEU A 106 14.24 -11.22 17.17
N ILE A 107 15.47 -11.52 17.57
CA ILE A 107 16.18 -12.74 17.16
C ILE A 107 15.45 -13.98 17.68
N THR A 108 14.96 -13.95 18.91
CA THR A 108 14.11 -15.03 19.47
C THR A 108 12.85 -15.24 18.63
N ILE A 109 12.11 -14.17 18.30
CA ILE A 109 10.91 -14.27 17.43
C ILE A 109 11.29 -14.80 16.04
N VAL A 110 12.43 -14.38 15.50
CA VAL A 110 12.90 -14.85 14.20
C VAL A 110 13.17 -16.36 14.22
N PHE A 111 13.79 -16.88 15.28
CA PHE A 111 14.04 -18.32 15.42
C PHE A 111 12.74 -19.10 15.57
N GLU A 112 11.81 -18.61 16.40
CA GLU A 112 10.47 -19.18 16.55
C GLU A 112 9.71 -19.16 15.22
N GLY A 113 9.77 -18.06 14.48
CA GLY A 113 9.13 -17.91 13.17
C GLY A 113 9.67 -18.87 12.11
N ILE A 114 10.97 -19.14 12.14
CA ILE A 114 11.60 -20.15 11.27
C ILE A 114 11.16 -21.56 11.65
N ASP A 115 11.12 -21.90 12.94
CA ASP A 115 10.64 -23.20 13.42
C ASP A 115 9.16 -23.40 13.07
N SER A 116 8.32 -22.42 13.39
CA SER A 116 6.88 -22.45 13.12
C SER A 116 6.56 -22.59 11.62
N LYS A 117 7.30 -21.89 10.75
CA LYS A 117 7.02 -21.89 9.31
C LYS A 117 7.62 -23.08 8.55
N TYR A 118 8.79 -23.57 8.96
CA TYR A 118 9.56 -24.56 8.21
C TYR A 118 10.01 -25.79 9.02
N GLY A 119 9.71 -25.85 10.31
CA GLY A 119 10.14 -26.92 11.22
C GLY A 119 11.65 -26.95 11.46
N ILE A 120 12.35 -25.82 11.27
CA ILE A 120 13.80 -25.73 11.44
C ILE A 120 14.10 -25.12 12.80
N ARG A 121 14.52 -25.97 13.75
CA ARG A 121 14.95 -25.53 15.08
C ARG A 121 16.40 -25.04 15.06
N LEU A 122 16.60 -23.80 15.48
CA LEU A 122 17.91 -23.19 15.63
C LEU A 122 18.40 -23.25 17.08
N ASP A 123 19.71 -23.19 17.28
CA ASP A 123 20.34 -23.11 18.59
C ASP A 123 20.22 -21.68 19.12
N GLU A 124 19.37 -21.50 20.13
CA GLU A 124 19.11 -20.20 20.78
C GLU A 124 20.30 -19.69 21.60
N LEU A 125 21.26 -20.56 21.93
CA LEU A 125 22.44 -20.21 22.74
C LEU A 125 23.68 -19.94 21.89
N ASP A 126 23.74 -20.46 20.66
CA ASP A 126 24.87 -20.29 19.74
C ASP A 126 24.44 -19.57 18.46
N TRP A 127 24.49 -18.25 18.51
CA TRP A 127 24.31 -17.39 17.35
C TRP A 127 25.17 -16.13 17.46
N ARG A 128 25.41 -15.48 16.33
CA ARG A 128 26.10 -14.18 16.28
C ARG A 128 25.71 -13.36 15.07
N VAL A 129 25.68 -12.04 15.23
CA VAL A 129 25.62 -11.10 14.11
C VAL A 129 27.00 -11.03 13.43
N LEU A 130 27.03 -11.15 12.11
CA LEU A 130 28.26 -11.00 11.32
C LEU A 130 28.64 -9.52 11.23
N LYS A 131 29.86 -9.18 11.68
CA LYS A 131 30.36 -7.80 11.69
C LYS A 131 30.72 -7.26 10.30
N ASN A 132 31.19 -8.13 9.41
CA ASN A 132 31.76 -7.74 8.11
C ASN A 132 30.85 -8.06 6.92
N LYS A 133 29.66 -8.61 7.15
CA LYS A 133 28.72 -9.01 6.09
C LYS A 133 27.29 -8.65 6.51
N LYS A 134 26.63 -7.78 5.74
CA LYS A 134 25.22 -7.41 5.95
C LYS A 134 24.25 -8.49 5.48
N PHE A 135 24.66 -9.30 4.52
CA PHE A 135 23.93 -10.47 4.03
C PHE A 135 24.91 -11.49 3.45
N VAL A 136 24.46 -12.71 3.26
CA VAL A 136 25.15 -13.75 2.49
C VAL A 136 24.32 -14.16 1.29
N ASP A 137 25.00 -14.66 0.25
CA ASP A 137 24.40 -15.01 -1.04
C ASP A 137 23.64 -13.82 -1.68
N LYS A 138 22.45 -14.01 -2.24
CA LYS A 138 21.62 -12.98 -2.86
C LYS A 138 20.36 -12.76 -2.03
N LEU A 139 19.99 -11.49 -1.85
CA LEU A 139 18.72 -11.13 -1.24
C LEU A 139 17.57 -11.40 -2.21
N ILE A 140 16.51 -12.02 -1.69
CA ILE A 140 15.28 -12.27 -2.44
C ILE A 140 14.27 -11.13 -2.20
N ALA A 141 13.55 -10.77 -3.26
CA ALA A 141 12.43 -9.84 -3.16
C ALA A 141 11.27 -10.46 -2.38
N HIS A 142 10.77 -9.73 -1.38
CA HIS A 142 9.59 -10.14 -0.63
C HIS A 142 8.32 -9.69 -1.36
N SER A 143 7.25 -10.47 -1.22
CA SER A 143 5.90 -10.07 -1.64
C SER A 143 4.97 -10.20 -0.44
N VAL A 144 4.21 -9.14 -0.16
CA VAL A 144 3.30 -9.08 0.98
C VAL A 144 1.88 -8.91 0.46
N ALA A 145 0.93 -9.68 0.99
CA ALA A 145 -0.47 -9.54 0.59
C ALA A 145 -1.10 -8.38 1.36
N ASN A 146 -1.86 -7.52 0.66
CA ASN A 146 -2.57 -6.40 1.31
C ASN A 146 -3.49 -6.85 2.44
N ARG A 147 -4.05 -8.07 2.36
CA ARG A 147 -4.87 -8.66 3.43
C ARG A 147 -4.07 -8.89 4.71
N ASP A 148 -2.80 -9.30 4.59
CA ASP A 148 -1.95 -9.63 5.72
C ASP A 148 -1.53 -8.33 6.42
N VAL A 149 -1.18 -7.31 5.62
CA VAL A 149 -0.93 -5.93 6.10
C VAL A 149 -2.14 -5.38 6.85
N LYS A 150 -3.34 -5.53 6.28
CA LYS A 150 -4.59 -5.08 6.91
C LYS A 150 -4.86 -5.80 8.24
N ALA A 151 -4.73 -7.12 8.27
CA ALA A 151 -4.96 -7.92 9.48
C ALA A 151 -4.00 -7.51 10.62
N VAL A 152 -2.78 -7.12 10.29
CA VAL A 152 -1.82 -6.59 11.27
C VAL A 152 -2.31 -5.27 11.86
N TYR A 153 -2.68 -4.30 11.03
CA TYR A 153 -3.19 -3.01 11.49
C TYR A 153 -4.49 -3.14 12.31
N GLU A 154 -5.39 -4.04 11.94
CA GLU A 154 -6.61 -4.33 12.70
C GLU A 154 -6.34 -4.97 14.07
N SER A 155 -5.15 -5.56 14.26
CA SER A 155 -4.79 -6.24 15.51
C SER A 155 -4.17 -5.32 16.58
N TYR A 156 -3.80 -4.09 16.23
CA TYR A 156 -3.18 -3.15 17.16
C TYR A 156 -4.17 -2.67 18.21
N LYS A 157 -3.73 -2.66 19.47
CA LYS A 157 -4.57 -2.20 20.59
C LYS A 157 -4.75 -0.69 20.56
N ASN A 158 -3.69 0.03 20.16
CA ASN A 158 -3.63 1.49 20.12
C ASN A 158 -3.14 1.97 18.74
N PRO A 159 -3.99 1.96 17.70
CA PRO A 159 -3.57 2.39 16.36
C PRO A 159 -3.27 3.89 16.31
N THR A 160 -2.19 4.27 15.63
CA THR A 160 -1.87 5.68 15.40
C THR A 160 -2.78 6.30 14.33
N PRO A 161 -2.89 7.64 14.24
CA PRO A 161 -3.62 8.29 13.15
C PRO A 161 -3.15 7.85 11.75
N GLU A 162 -1.86 7.56 11.60
CA GLU A 162 -1.26 7.08 10.35
C GLU A 162 -1.74 5.66 10.01
N ASP A 163 -1.85 4.77 10.99
CA ASP A 163 -2.36 3.41 10.80
C ASP A 163 -3.82 3.41 10.36
N VAL A 164 -4.64 4.32 10.92
CA VAL A 164 -6.04 4.49 10.53
C VAL A 164 -6.17 4.97 9.08
N VAL A 165 -5.27 5.86 8.63
CA VAL A 165 -5.23 6.29 7.22
C VAL A 165 -4.86 5.12 6.31
N LYS A 166 -3.82 4.36 6.65
CA LYS A 166 -3.39 3.18 5.85
C LYS A 166 -4.48 2.11 5.77
N LEU A 167 -5.21 1.85 6.85
CA LEU A 167 -6.36 0.95 6.83
C LEU A 167 -7.43 1.39 5.83
N ARG A 168 -7.77 2.68 5.81
CA ARG A 168 -8.74 3.24 4.84
C ARG A 168 -8.25 3.15 3.40
N GLU A 169 -6.96 3.36 3.16
CA GLU A 169 -6.36 3.21 1.83
C GLU A 169 -6.43 1.76 1.34
N LEU A 170 -6.12 0.80 2.21
CA LEU A 170 -6.22 -0.64 1.93
C LEU A 170 -7.67 -1.06 1.63
N ASP A 171 -8.65 -0.48 2.33
CA ASP A 171 -10.08 -0.67 2.05
C ASP A 171 -10.50 -0.06 0.71
N GLY A 172 -10.00 1.14 0.39
CA GLY A 172 -10.25 1.83 -0.88
C GLY A 172 -9.70 1.08 -2.11
N LEU A 173 -8.58 0.37 -1.96
CA LEU A 173 -7.99 -0.47 -3.00
C LEU A 173 -8.78 -1.75 -3.29
N SER A 174 -9.63 -2.19 -2.36
CA SER A 174 -10.47 -3.38 -2.53
C SER A 174 -11.73 -3.14 -3.37
N THR A 175 -12.06 -1.87 -3.65
CA THR A 175 -13.20 -1.48 -4.49
C THR A 175 -12.70 -1.24 -5.92
N GLY A 176 -12.83 -2.24 -6.78
CA GLY A 176 -12.42 -2.12 -8.18
C GLY A 176 -13.09 -0.95 -8.90
N GLY A 177 -12.28 -0.07 -9.50
CA GLY A 177 -12.76 0.99 -10.39
C GLY A 177 -11.90 2.26 -10.37
N SER A 178 -10.92 2.30 -11.27
CA SER A 178 -10.08 3.44 -11.65
C SER A 178 -10.78 4.82 -11.62
N LYS A 179 -10.15 5.80 -10.96
CA LYS A 179 -9.81 7.13 -11.53
C LYS A 179 -8.90 7.92 -10.58
N GLU A 180 -7.86 8.52 -11.17
CA GLU A 180 -6.82 9.34 -10.57
C GLU A 180 -7.32 10.36 -9.53
N VAL A 181 -6.64 10.44 -8.38
CA VAL A 181 -6.82 11.52 -7.41
C VAL A 181 -5.66 12.50 -7.55
N LYS A 182 -5.88 13.60 -8.29
CA LYS A 182 -5.06 14.82 -8.16
C LYS A 182 -5.33 15.45 -6.78
N PRO A 183 -4.32 16.07 -6.13
CA PRO A 183 -4.51 16.67 -4.82
C PRO A 183 -5.53 17.81 -4.93
N LYS A 184 -6.64 17.71 -4.17
CA LYS A 184 -7.66 18.75 -4.10
C LYS A 184 -7.08 19.97 -3.39
N LYS A 185 -6.93 21.08 -4.11
CA LYS A 185 -6.84 22.41 -3.51
C LYS A 185 -8.12 22.68 -2.70
N PRO A 186 -8.07 23.43 -1.59
CA PRO A 186 -9.27 23.86 -0.87
C PRO A 186 -10.21 24.62 -1.83
N LEU A 187 -11.51 24.33 -1.75
CA LEU A 187 -12.51 24.67 -2.79
C LEU A 187 -13.15 26.07 -2.60
N ILE A 188 -12.75 26.84 -1.59
CA ILE A 188 -13.39 28.13 -1.30
C ILE A 188 -12.30 29.19 -1.05
N GLU A 189 -12.18 30.11 -1.99
CA GLU A 189 -11.69 31.48 -1.78
C GLU A 189 -12.87 32.41 -2.06
N GLU A 190 -13.13 33.37 -1.17
CA GLU A 190 -14.15 34.40 -1.37
C GLU A 190 -13.80 35.24 -2.60
N ILE A 191 -14.70 35.26 -3.58
CA ILE A 191 -14.59 36.14 -4.75
C ILE A 191 -15.35 37.42 -4.44
N ASP A 192 -14.63 38.55 -4.43
CA ASP A 192 -15.19 39.90 -4.34
C ASP A 192 -16.16 40.17 -5.53
N PRO A 193 -17.41 40.62 -5.28
CA PRO A 193 -18.44 40.82 -6.31
C PRO A 193 -18.10 41.83 -7.44
N VAL A 194 -16.97 42.53 -7.38
CA VAL A 194 -16.58 43.51 -8.42
C VAL A 194 -16.05 42.85 -9.71
N ALA A 195 -15.57 41.59 -9.67
CA ALA A 195 -14.90 40.97 -10.83
C ALA A 195 -15.83 40.45 -11.95
N ILE A 196 -17.16 40.35 -11.74
CA ILE A 196 -18.07 39.71 -12.71
C ILE A 196 -18.53 40.66 -13.84
N LYS A 197 -18.32 41.98 -13.73
CA LYS A 197 -18.79 42.93 -14.75
C LYS A 197 -17.83 43.16 -15.94
N ALA A 198 -16.65 42.56 -15.96
CA ALA A 198 -15.64 42.82 -16.99
C ALA A 198 -15.61 41.82 -18.17
N MET A 199 -16.41 40.74 -18.16
CA MET A 199 -16.35 39.70 -19.21
C MET A 199 -17.70 39.47 -19.88
N LYS A 200 -18.31 40.52 -20.45
CA LYS A 200 -19.48 40.39 -21.32
C LYS A 200 -19.53 41.32 -22.53
N ASN A 201 -18.44 42.03 -22.83
CA ASN A 201 -18.28 42.74 -24.09
C ASN A 201 -16.94 42.33 -24.70
N ASP A 202 -16.99 41.43 -25.68
CA ASP A 202 -16.32 41.66 -26.97
C ASP A 202 -16.48 40.43 -27.87
N LYS A 203 -17.50 40.51 -28.73
CA LYS A 203 -17.60 39.71 -29.94
C LYS A 203 -18.01 40.65 -31.07
N ASN A 204 -17.05 41.37 -31.67
CA ASN A 204 -17.11 41.81 -33.07
C ASN A 204 -15.89 42.64 -33.51
N LYS A 205 -15.00 42.05 -34.31
CA LYS A 205 -14.63 42.60 -35.63
C LYS A 205 -13.72 41.64 -36.40
N THR A 206 -14.16 41.23 -37.57
CA THR A 206 -13.44 40.40 -38.53
C THR A 206 -12.82 41.28 -39.63
N SER A 207 -11.73 40.76 -40.21
CA SER A 207 -11.35 40.80 -41.64
C SER A 207 -10.50 41.96 -42.18
N GLY A 208 -9.35 41.56 -42.76
CA GLY A 208 -8.79 42.14 -43.98
C GLY A 208 -8.94 41.15 -45.14
N LYS A 209 -9.64 41.59 -46.20
CA LYS A 209 -9.44 41.44 -47.68
C LYS A 209 -8.45 40.36 -48.19
N ASP A 210 -8.66 39.57 -49.25
CA ASP A 210 -9.55 39.62 -50.42
C ASP A 210 -9.89 38.21 -50.98
N ALA A 211 -11.08 38.13 -51.59
CA ALA A 211 -11.61 37.23 -52.64
C ALA A 211 -10.91 35.90 -53.04
N ALA A 212 -11.55 34.78 -52.70
CA ALA A 212 -11.87 33.69 -53.64
C ALA A 212 -13.04 32.85 -53.07
N VAL A 213 -14.05 32.62 -53.90
CA VAL A 213 -15.34 31.99 -53.59
C VAL A 213 -15.17 30.50 -53.29
N TYR A 214 -15.43 30.07 -52.06
CA TYR A 214 -15.60 28.66 -51.70
C TYR A 214 -17.07 28.44 -51.36
N VAL A 215 -17.81 27.78 -52.25
CA VAL A 215 -19.18 27.30 -51.99
C VAL A 215 -19.04 25.87 -51.43
N PRO A 216 -19.34 25.63 -50.14
CA PRO A 216 -19.31 24.29 -49.58
C PRO A 216 -20.47 23.47 -50.15
N ASP A 217 -20.16 22.24 -50.57
CA ASP A 217 -21.13 21.25 -51.01
C ASP A 217 -22.26 21.07 -49.97
N PRO A 218 -23.55 21.26 -50.33
CA PRO A 218 -24.68 21.18 -49.42
C PRO A 218 -24.78 19.84 -48.68
N THR A 219 -24.19 18.76 -49.20
CA THR A 219 -24.20 17.44 -48.55
C THR A 219 -23.31 17.40 -47.30
N LYS A 220 -22.20 18.15 -47.23
CA LYS A 220 -21.35 18.22 -46.03
C LYS A 220 -21.94 19.10 -44.92
N VAL A 221 -22.79 20.06 -45.28
CA VAL A 221 -23.51 20.91 -44.31
C VAL A 221 -24.67 20.14 -43.67
N ALA A 222 -25.39 19.32 -44.44
CA ALA A 222 -26.49 18.51 -43.93
C ALA A 222 -26.06 17.45 -42.89
N ILE A 223 -24.90 16.81 -43.08
CA ILE A 223 -24.39 15.77 -42.15
C ILE A 223 -23.97 16.38 -40.80
N SER A 224 -23.40 17.59 -40.79
CA SER A 224 -23.00 18.27 -39.54
C SER A 224 -24.17 18.89 -38.77
N GLN A 225 -25.31 19.13 -39.42
CA GLN A 225 -26.53 19.67 -38.80
C GLN A 225 -27.51 18.59 -38.31
N ALA A 226 -27.35 17.32 -38.72
CA ALA A 226 -28.28 16.24 -38.40
C ALA A 226 -28.00 15.47 -37.08
N SER A 227 -26.98 15.82 -36.30
CA SER A 227 -26.59 14.99 -35.12
C SER A 227 -26.21 15.76 -33.86
N CYS A 228 -26.94 16.83 -33.51
CA CYS A 228 -26.88 17.40 -32.16
C CYS A 228 -28.21 18.08 -31.75
N LYS A 229 -29.20 17.30 -31.29
CA LYS A 229 -30.22 17.80 -30.36
C LYS A 229 -30.06 17.04 -29.05
N LYS A 230 -29.30 17.62 -28.11
CA LYS A 230 -29.21 17.09 -26.74
C LYS A 230 -30.63 17.12 -26.14
N PRO A 231 -31.16 16.02 -25.59
CA PRO A 231 -32.36 16.10 -24.78
C PRO A 231 -32.08 16.97 -23.54
N ASP A 232 -33.06 17.76 -23.13
CA ASP A 232 -32.96 18.59 -21.93
C ASP A 232 -33.16 17.69 -20.70
N CYS A 233 -32.05 17.31 -20.04
CA CYS A 233 -32.07 16.43 -18.88
C CYS A 233 -31.93 17.27 -17.62
N ARG A 234 -33.00 17.40 -16.82
CA ARG A 234 -32.91 17.95 -15.45
C ARG A 234 -32.98 16.80 -14.45
N LEU A 235 -31.83 16.48 -13.85
CA LEU A 235 -31.73 15.52 -12.73
C LEU A 235 -31.66 16.31 -11.42
N PHE A 236 -32.72 16.21 -10.61
CA PHE A 236 -32.72 16.70 -9.24
C PHE A 236 -32.36 15.55 -8.30
N ARG A 237 -31.56 15.85 -7.28
CA ARG A 237 -31.24 14.92 -6.19
C ARG A 237 -31.64 15.59 -4.88
N GLU A 238 -32.56 14.97 -4.14
CA GLU A 238 -32.88 15.43 -2.79
C GLU A 238 -31.80 15.04 -1.77
N PRO A 239 -31.61 15.84 -0.71
CA PRO A 239 -30.69 15.52 0.37
C PRO A 239 -31.20 14.33 1.19
N ALA A 240 -30.28 13.54 1.74
CA ALA A 240 -30.64 12.38 2.53
C ALA A 240 -31.09 12.79 3.94
N THR A 241 -32.40 12.72 4.20
CA THR A 241 -32.92 12.16 5.46
C THR A 241 -34.41 11.80 5.34
N GLY A 242 -34.69 10.49 5.45
CA GLY A 242 -35.96 9.96 5.98
C GLY A 242 -37.18 9.92 5.06
N ARG A 243 -37.37 8.77 4.41
CA ARG A 243 -38.60 8.25 3.75
C ARG A 243 -39.07 8.97 2.47
N ALA A 244 -38.71 8.40 1.31
CA ALA A 244 -39.52 8.53 0.10
C ALA A 244 -40.15 7.17 -0.23
N LYS A 245 -41.48 7.10 -0.23
CA LYS A 245 -42.28 5.97 -0.72
C LYS A 245 -42.65 6.25 -2.18
N MET A 246 -42.29 5.31 -3.05
CA MET A 246 -42.71 5.14 -4.45
C MET A 246 -42.02 6.03 -5.50
N LEU A 247 -41.44 5.36 -6.50
CA LEU A 247 -40.80 5.95 -7.68
C LEU A 247 -41.66 5.59 -8.90
N ILE A 248 -42.22 6.59 -9.59
CA ILE A 248 -42.84 6.40 -10.91
C ILE A 248 -42.09 7.34 -11.86
N GLY A 249 -41.40 6.77 -12.83
CA GLY A 249 -40.80 7.53 -13.93
C GLY A 249 -41.68 7.40 -15.16
N GLU A 250 -42.23 8.51 -15.65
CA GLU A 250 -42.80 8.58 -17.00
C GLU A 250 -41.74 9.10 -17.97
N PHE A 251 -41.56 8.37 -19.07
CA PHE A 251 -40.69 8.77 -20.18
C PHE A 251 -41.58 9.11 -21.38
N TYR A 252 -41.46 10.33 -21.88
CA TYR A 252 -42.07 10.70 -23.15
C TYR A 252 -41.09 10.41 -24.28
N LEU A 253 -41.41 9.39 -25.08
CA LEU A 253 -40.77 9.15 -26.38
C LEU A 253 -41.56 9.94 -27.44
N PRO A 254 -40.93 10.86 -28.19
CA PRO A 254 -41.60 11.46 -29.34
C PRO A 254 -41.83 10.37 -30.40
N GLU A 255 -43.01 10.37 -31.02
CA GLU A 255 -43.40 9.41 -32.05
C GLU A 255 -42.37 9.41 -33.19
N CYS A 256 -41.71 8.27 -33.39
CA CYS A 256 -40.90 8.01 -34.56
C CYS A 256 -41.84 7.66 -35.72
N VAL A 257 -42.15 8.64 -36.56
CA VAL A 257 -42.68 8.37 -37.91
C VAL A 257 -41.50 7.99 -38.81
N SER A 258 -41.60 6.82 -39.45
CA SER A 258 -40.59 6.22 -40.34
C SER A 258 -40.33 7.04 -41.59
#